data_AF-A0A7M3XUT2-F1
#
_entry.id   AF-A0A7M3XUT2-F1
#
_cell.length_a   1.000
_cell.length_b   1.000
_cell.length_c   1.000
_cell.angle_alpha   90.00
_cell.angle_beta   90.00
_cell.angle_gamma   90.00
#
_symmetry.space_group_name_H-M   'P 1'
#
loop_
_entity.id
_entity.type
_entity.pdbx_description
1 polymer ?
#
loop_
_entity_poly.entity_id
_entity_poly.type
_entity_poly.pdbx_seq_one_letter_code
_entity_poly.pdbx_strand_id
1 'polypeptide(L)'
;MNLVFTVPEFNKFVIFVSIIAILCGLFFWRIRSNKPNHQSHQLSSPPSGVRVFIAYSIILSIMIGASSILLQYSEAIVDYEQEHCEEIKHRNKHQCDNDGHTSNSIDDQISGFLLNQEVETGFDIGEDLSHGHAPDAPWFWLYYVLGSLVILTGFRLAKRRYRLHMVNLKHVEESLRPIVRQLANDPRGVIEGRIQMPPPVESSAPTSREKRRSAVILFFCALISVITMMSFFDLFYTMESGQVMSQEHNAEAVLLSAMALGFNISGHTAVRFLSANYPGESIANYVVDDPSHVQSSANNTPSKATSAREVLEELANEMRATRVESEMLRVQLNETRIQVTSLESELERKTTELEAIQALTHDMERLIKQSEDSSNKNLSLMDSVLVGDPLFNGDKIDKQVVNDPKAIAKAAIEAYKAGRTDVRSAELDF
;
A
#
# COMPACT_ATOMS: atom_id res chain seq x y z
N MET A 1 15.57 -42.12 -15.94
CA MET A 1 14.61 -41.48 -16.86
C MET A 1 14.67 -40.00 -16.54
N ASN A 2 15.68 -39.31 -17.08
CA ASN A 2 15.91 -37.90 -16.80
C ASN A 2 15.10 -37.10 -17.83
N LEU A 3 13.98 -36.53 -17.39
CA LEU A 3 13.26 -35.52 -18.15
C LEU A 3 14.11 -34.25 -18.12
N VAL A 4 15.01 -34.13 -19.10
CA VAL A 4 15.60 -32.86 -19.48
C VAL A 4 14.47 -32.03 -20.05
N PHE A 5 13.92 -31.12 -19.25
CA PHE A 5 13.08 -30.05 -19.76
C PHE A 5 13.98 -29.12 -20.56
N THR A 6 14.09 -29.35 -21.87
CA THR A 6 14.63 -28.33 -22.78
C THR A 6 13.61 -27.20 -22.83
N VAL A 7 13.82 -26.19 -21.98
CA VAL A 7 13.14 -24.90 -22.12
C VAL A 7 13.49 -24.39 -23.51
N PRO A 8 12.51 -24.12 -24.39
CA PRO A 8 12.81 -23.54 -25.69
C PRO A 8 13.56 -22.22 -25.47
N GLU A 9 14.71 -22.07 -26.15
CA GLU A 9 15.44 -20.81 -26.33
C GLU A 9 14.54 -19.83 -27.11
N PHE A 10 13.45 -19.39 -26.49
CA PHE A 10 12.75 -18.21 -26.94
C PHE A 10 13.69 -17.06 -26.69
N ASN A 11 14.14 -16.44 -27.78
CA ASN A 11 14.99 -15.26 -27.76
C ASN A 11 14.46 -14.29 -26.71
N LYS A 12 15.17 -14.15 -25.57
CA LYS A 12 14.71 -13.44 -24.36
C LYS A 12 14.29 -12.00 -24.71
N PHE A 13 14.90 -11.44 -25.75
CA PHE A 13 14.54 -10.17 -26.39
C PHE A 13 13.12 -10.14 -27.00
N VAL A 14 12.70 -11.21 -27.70
CA VAL A 14 11.34 -11.31 -28.28
C VAL A 14 10.29 -11.44 -27.18
N ILE A 15 10.58 -12.18 -26.11
CA ILE A 15 9.71 -12.23 -24.92
C ILE A 15 9.60 -10.84 -24.31
N PHE A 16 10.73 -10.16 -24.10
CA PHE A 16 10.77 -8.82 -23.54
C PHE A 16 9.97 -7.80 -24.37
N VAL A 17 10.20 -7.77 -25.68
CA VAL A 17 9.46 -6.90 -26.62
C VAL A 17 7.98 -7.28 -26.66
N SER A 18 7.63 -8.56 -26.58
CA SER A 18 6.23 -9.01 -26.54
C SER A 18 5.54 -8.60 -25.23
N ILE A 19 6.22 -8.68 -24.08
CA ILE A 19 5.69 -8.24 -22.78
C ILE A 19 5.52 -6.73 -22.76
N ILE A 20 6.49 -5.97 -23.28
CA ILE A 20 6.35 -4.52 -23.44
C ILE A 20 5.21 -4.18 -24.41
N ALA A 21 5.09 -4.89 -25.53
CA ALA A 21 4.01 -4.68 -26.49
C ALA A 21 2.63 -5.03 -25.89
N ILE A 22 2.55 -6.06 -25.05
CA ILE A 22 1.33 -6.43 -24.31
C ILE A 22 1.03 -5.37 -23.24
N LEU A 23 2.02 -4.91 -22.48
CA LEU A 23 1.85 -3.83 -21.49
C LEU A 23 1.40 -2.53 -22.15
N CYS A 24 2.04 -2.14 -23.26
CA CYS A 24 1.65 -1.00 -24.08
C CYS A 24 0.24 -1.20 -24.69
N GLY A 25 -0.06 -2.39 -25.20
CA GLY A 25 -1.37 -2.74 -25.76
C GLY A 25 -2.49 -2.67 -24.72
N LEU A 26 -2.29 -3.26 -23.53
CA LEU A 26 -3.21 -3.19 -22.41
C LEU A 26 -3.36 -1.75 -21.89
N PHE A 27 -2.28 -0.97 -21.89
CA PHE A 27 -2.29 0.44 -21.53
C PHE A 27 -3.14 1.27 -22.50
N PHE A 28 -2.92 1.14 -23.80
CA PHE A 28 -3.69 1.83 -24.83
C PHE A 28 -5.16 1.36 -24.85
N TRP A 29 -5.42 0.07 -24.62
CA TRP A 29 -6.77 -0.47 -24.60
C TRP A 29 -7.56 -0.02 -23.36
N ARG A 30 -6.91 0.11 -22.19
CA ARG A 30 -7.52 0.63 -20.96
C ARG A 30 -7.79 2.15 -21.03
N ILE A 31 -6.97 2.92 -21.73
CA ILE A 31 -7.24 4.34 -22.01
C ILE A 31 -8.43 4.49 -22.97
N ARG A 32 -8.58 3.58 -23.95
CA ARG A 32 -9.61 3.66 -25.00
C ARG A 32 -10.96 3.05 -24.60
N SER A 33 -10.99 2.09 -23.67
CA SER A 33 -12.22 1.41 -23.22
C SER A 33 -12.90 2.06 -22.02
N ASN A 34 -12.57 3.31 -21.69
CA ASN A 34 -13.22 4.07 -20.62
C ASN A 34 -14.67 4.45 -21.00
N LYS A 35 -15.56 3.47 -21.13
CA LYS A 35 -16.97 3.65 -20.78
C LYS A 35 -17.02 3.77 -19.25
N PRO A 36 -17.70 4.78 -18.69
CA PRO A 36 -17.83 4.92 -17.25
C PRO A 36 -18.64 3.71 -16.74
N ASN A 37 -17.94 2.72 -16.20
CA ASN A 37 -18.61 1.61 -15.55
C ASN A 37 -19.11 2.13 -14.21
N HIS A 38 -20.43 2.12 -13.99
CA HIS A 38 -21.11 2.43 -12.72
C HIS A 38 -20.81 1.36 -11.67
N GLN A 39 -19.55 1.15 -11.35
CA GLN A 39 -19.15 0.40 -10.16
C GLN A 39 -18.77 1.41 -9.10
N SER A 40 -19.45 1.30 -7.96
CA SER A 40 -19.17 2.01 -6.72
C SER A 40 -17.68 2.05 -6.47
N HIS A 41 -17.06 3.20 -6.76
CA HIS A 41 -15.67 3.45 -6.38
C HIS A 41 -15.62 3.33 -4.86
N GLN A 42 -15.10 2.21 -4.35
CA GLN A 42 -14.77 2.08 -2.93
C GLN A 42 -13.84 3.25 -2.57
N LEU A 43 -14.32 4.08 -1.65
CA LEU A 43 -13.68 5.31 -1.22
C LEU A 43 -12.30 4.98 -0.64
N SER A 44 -11.23 5.33 -1.34
CA SER A 44 -9.90 5.35 -0.73
C SER A 44 -9.69 6.71 -0.06
N SER A 45 -9.63 6.72 1.26
CA SER A 45 -9.16 7.87 2.01
C SER A 45 -7.72 8.23 1.60
N PRO A 46 -7.34 9.52 1.68
CA PRO A 46 -5.99 9.92 1.32
C PRO A 46 -4.98 9.21 2.25
N PRO A 47 -3.85 8.74 1.73
CA PRO A 47 -2.77 8.22 2.57
C PRO A 47 -2.34 9.28 3.59
N SER A 48 -1.97 8.83 4.79
CA SER A 48 -1.50 9.72 5.85
C SER A 48 -0.28 10.53 5.38
N GLY A 49 -0.15 11.77 5.87
CA GLY A 49 0.96 12.65 5.48
C GLY A 49 2.34 12.01 5.73
N VAL A 50 2.47 11.20 6.78
CA VAL A 50 3.68 10.43 7.09
C VAL A 50 3.99 9.39 6.01
N ARG A 51 3.00 8.63 5.52
CA ARG A 51 3.19 7.66 4.44
C ARG A 51 3.61 8.34 3.13
N VAL A 52 3.00 9.50 2.83
CA VAL A 52 3.38 10.29 1.65
C VAL A 52 4.81 10.81 1.78
N PHE A 53 5.22 11.27 2.96
CA PHE A 53 6.59 11.72 3.22
C PHE A 53 7.62 10.59 3.05
N ILE A 54 7.34 9.41 3.62
CA ILE A 54 8.22 8.24 3.48
C ILE A 54 8.35 7.83 2.00
N ALA A 55 7.23 7.70 1.27
CA ALA A 55 7.25 7.35 -0.15
C ALA A 55 8.01 8.39 -1.00
N TYR A 56 7.87 9.68 -0.67
CA TYR A 56 8.62 10.75 -1.32
C TYR A 56 10.13 10.64 -1.04
N SER A 57 10.52 10.33 0.20
CA SER A 57 11.92 10.12 0.58
C SER A 57 12.54 8.90 -0.12
N ILE A 58 11.79 7.80 -0.23
CA ILE A 58 12.25 6.58 -0.92
C ILE A 58 12.54 6.88 -2.40
N ILE A 59 11.64 7.58 -3.09
CA ILE A 59 11.87 7.95 -4.50
C ILE A 59 13.06 8.89 -4.66
N LEU A 60 13.24 9.86 -3.77
CA LEU A 60 14.42 10.72 -3.82
C LEU A 60 15.71 9.92 -3.61
N SER A 61 15.72 8.94 -2.70
CA SER A 61 16.86 8.06 -2.49
C SER A 61 17.17 7.23 -3.74
N ILE A 62 16.14 6.67 -4.38
CA ILE A 62 16.27 5.88 -5.63
C ILE A 62 16.79 6.77 -6.78
N MET A 63 16.29 8.00 -6.90
CA MET A 63 16.78 8.97 -7.88
C MET A 63 18.27 9.27 -7.71
N ILE A 64 18.69 9.53 -6.47
CA ILE A 64 20.09 9.83 -6.15
C ILE A 64 20.97 8.61 -6.44
N GLY A 65 20.55 7.42 -6.01
CA GLY A 65 21.27 6.18 -6.29
C GLY A 65 21.42 5.90 -7.79
N ALA A 66 20.32 5.94 -8.55
CA ALA A 66 20.35 5.73 -9.99
C ALA A 66 21.19 6.77 -10.73
N SER A 67 21.14 8.04 -10.30
CA SER A 67 21.98 9.10 -10.88
C SER A 67 23.46 8.89 -10.55
N SER A 68 23.78 8.41 -9.35
CA SER A 68 25.15 8.10 -8.94
C SER A 68 25.74 6.97 -9.78
N ILE A 69 24.97 5.91 -10.06
CA ILE A 69 25.42 4.78 -10.88
C ILE A 69 25.59 5.21 -12.35
N LEU A 70 24.70 6.06 -12.87
CA LEU A 70 24.87 6.64 -14.21
C LEU A 70 26.14 7.51 -14.33
N LEU A 71 26.53 8.20 -13.25
CA LEU A 71 27.78 8.96 -13.22
C LEU A 71 28.99 8.02 -13.19
N GLN A 72 28.96 6.96 -12.39
CA GLN A 72 30.02 5.94 -12.39
C GLN A 72 30.16 5.27 -13.75
N TYR A 73 29.05 4.97 -14.42
CA TYR A 73 29.04 4.44 -15.78
C TYR A 73 29.65 5.43 -16.77
N SER A 74 29.32 6.71 -16.66
CA SER A 74 29.93 7.77 -17.48
C SER A 74 31.45 7.85 -17.29
N GLU A 75 31.92 7.79 -16.04
CA GLU A 75 33.36 7.78 -15.71
C GLU A 75 34.04 6.53 -16.29
N ALA A 76 33.42 5.35 -16.15
CA ALA A 76 33.93 4.10 -16.70
C ALA A 76 34.05 4.13 -18.23
N ILE A 77 33.10 4.77 -18.95
CA ILE A 77 33.20 4.94 -20.41
C ILE A 77 34.39 5.84 -20.76
N VAL A 78 34.58 6.94 -20.03
CA VAL A 78 35.70 7.87 -20.29
C VAL A 78 37.04 7.16 -20.08
N ASP A 79 37.16 6.39 -19.00
CA ASP A 79 38.37 5.62 -18.71
C ASP A 79 38.64 4.56 -19.78
N TYR A 80 37.59 3.84 -20.22
CA TYR A 80 37.67 2.86 -21.30
C TYR A 80 38.13 3.49 -22.63
N GLU A 81 37.50 4.60 -23.03
CA GLU A 81 37.86 5.30 -24.27
C GLU A 81 39.29 5.84 -24.19
N GLN A 82 39.72 6.33 -23.03
CA GLN A 82 41.07 6.83 -22.84
C GLN A 82 42.12 5.71 -22.93
N GLU A 83 41.89 4.56 -22.30
CA GLU A 83 42.79 3.40 -22.37
C GLU A 83 42.90 2.88 -23.82
N HIS A 84 41.76 2.71 -24.50
CA HIS A 84 41.72 2.27 -25.90
C HIS A 84 42.47 3.25 -26.83
N CYS A 85 42.33 4.54 -26.56
CA CYS A 85 42.99 5.61 -27.29
C CYS A 85 44.52 5.61 -27.10
N GLU A 86 45.00 5.35 -25.88
CA GLU A 86 46.44 5.18 -25.59
C GLU A 86 47.04 3.98 -26.34
N GLU A 87 46.34 2.84 -26.36
CA GLU A 87 46.76 1.65 -27.12
C GLU A 87 46.90 1.93 -28.63
N ILE A 88 45.91 2.59 -29.23
CA ILE A 88 45.93 2.94 -30.66
C ILE A 88 47.08 3.90 -30.97
N LYS A 89 47.31 4.90 -30.11
CA LYS A 89 48.41 5.86 -30.25
C LYS A 89 49.78 5.17 -30.20
N HIS A 90 49.93 4.18 -29.32
CA HIS A 90 51.14 3.36 -29.23
C HIS A 90 51.35 2.50 -30.48
N ARG A 91 50.29 2.01 -31.11
CA ARG A 91 50.36 1.10 -32.27
C ARG A 91 50.55 1.83 -33.60
N ASN A 92 49.86 2.94 -33.82
CA ASN A 92 49.71 3.54 -35.15
C ASN A 92 50.28 4.96 -35.32
N LYS A 93 50.83 5.61 -34.27
CA LYS A 93 51.35 7.01 -34.32
C LYS A 93 50.35 8.06 -34.84
N HIS A 94 49.08 7.70 -35.03
CA HIS A 94 48.03 8.60 -35.48
C HIS A 94 47.35 9.22 -34.27
N GLN A 95 46.81 10.43 -34.47
CA GLN A 95 45.99 11.10 -33.49
C GLN A 95 44.67 10.32 -33.36
N CYS A 96 44.36 9.94 -32.13
CA CYS A 96 43.11 9.27 -31.79
C CYS A 96 41.97 10.27 -32.01
N ASP A 97 40.99 9.88 -32.83
CA ASP A 97 39.76 10.65 -33.02
C ASP A 97 38.75 10.11 -32.00
N ASN A 98 38.18 11.01 -31.21
CA ASN A 98 37.20 10.64 -30.20
C ASN A 98 35.85 10.50 -30.92
N ASP A 99 35.55 9.31 -31.42
CA ASP A 99 34.31 9.04 -32.18
C ASP A 99 33.10 8.72 -31.26
N GLY A 100 33.32 8.57 -29.96
CA GLY A 100 32.34 8.09 -28.98
C GLY A 100 31.85 9.13 -27.97
N HIS A 101 31.81 8.74 -26.69
CA HIS A 101 31.33 9.54 -25.57
C HIS A 101 32.20 10.79 -25.30
N THR A 102 33.48 10.76 -25.66
CA THR A 102 34.43 11.88 -25.55
C THR A 102 34.52 12.76 -26.81
N SER A 103 33.63 12.54 -27.79
CA SER A 103 33.55 13.33 -29.02
C SER A 103 33.12 14.78 -28.77
N ASN A 104 33.36 15.67 -29.73
CA ASN A 104 32.91 17.08 -29.67
C ASN A 104 31.43 17.26 -30.07
N SER A 105 30.79 16.18 -30.53
CA SER A 105 29.45 16.16 -31.12
C SER A 105 28.46 15.59 -30.11
N ILE A 106 27.38 16.31 -29.81
CA ILE A 106 26.39 15.89 -28.79
C ILE A 106 25.71 14.57 -29.19
N ASP A 107 25.47 14.35 -30.48
CA ASP A 107 24.81 13.14 -30.97
C ASP A 107 25.70 11.90 -30.77
N ASP A 108 27.01 12.07 -30.99
CA ASP A 108 27.99 11.01 -30.78
C ASP A 108 28.26 10.78 -29.28
N GLN A 109 28.24 11.84 -28.47
CA GLN A 109 28.30 11.72 -27.00
C GLN A 109 27.14 10.91 -26.42
N ILE A 110 25.92 11.17 -26.90
CA ILE A 110 24.70 10.46 -26.46
C ILE A 110 24.70 9.03 -26.98
N SER A 111 25.09 8.82 -28.24
CA SER A 111 25.15 7.48 -28.84
C SER A 111 26.21 6.62 -28.17
N GLY A 112 27.40 7.19 -27.92
CA GLY A 112 28.48 6.55 -27.16
C GLY A 112 28.09 6.26 -25.72
N PHE A 113 27.26 7.09 -25.08
CA PHE A 113 26.74 6.78 -23.74
C PHE A 113 25.70 5.67 -23.74
N LEU A 114 24.76 5.66 -24.69
CA LEU A 114 23.57 4.78 -24.64
C LEU A 114 23.74 3.43 -25.34
N LEU A 115 24.71 3.30 -26.25
CA LEU A 115 24.87 2.15 -27.14
C LEU A 115 26.23 1.45 -26.97
N ASN A 116 27.06 1.87 -26.02
CA ASN A 116 28.33 1.20 -25.76
C ASN A 116 28.09 -0.17 -25.10
N GLN A 117 28.58 -1.23 -25.77
CA GLN A 117 28.43 -2.62 -25.35
C GLN A 117 29.66 -3.18 -24.63
N GLU A 118 30.75 -2.40 -24.59
CA GLU A 118 32.06 -2.87 -24.13
C GLU A 118 32.38 -2.41 -22.69
N VAL A 119 31.54 -1.53 -22.14
CA VAL A 119 31.68 -1.00 -20.78
C VAL A 119 30.57 -1.57 -19.91
N GLU A 120 30.98 -2.10 -18.76
CA GLU A 120 30.12 -2.69 -17.74
C GLU A 120 30.29 -1.90 -16.43
N THR A 121 29.19 -1.74 -15.67
CA THR A 121 29.25 -1.08 -14.35
C THR A 121 29.74 -1.99 -13.24
N GLY A 122 29.97 -3.28 -13.55
CA GLY A 122 30.39 -4.29 -12.59
C GLY A 122 29.26 -4.84 -11.72
N PHE A 123 28.01 -4.87 -12.22
CA PHE A 123 26.97 -5.69 -11.62
C PHE A 123 26.99 -7.05 -12.30
N ASP A 124 27.14 -8.12 -11.52
CA ASP A 124 27.19 -9.48 -12.11
C ASP A 124 25.77 -10.05 -12.34
N ILE A 125 24.72 -9.29 -11.98
CA ILE A 125 23.34 -9.75 -12.02
C ILE A 125 22.71 -9.43 -13.38
N GLY A 126 22.46 -10.48 -14.16
CA GLY A 126 21.74 -10.35 -15.43
C GLY A 126 22.63 -10.02 -16.61
N GLU A 127 23.92 -10.41 -16.55
CA GLU A 127 24.86 -10.44 -17.68
C GLU A 127 24.26 -11.14 -18.92
N ASP A 128 23.37 -12.11 -18.68
CA ASP A 128 22.68 -12.90 -19.68
C ASP A 128 21.51 -12.15 -20.39
N LEU A 129 21.23 -10.90 -20.01
CA LEU A 129 20.29 -10.01 -20.68
C LEU A 129 21.01 -9.19 -21.76
N SER A 130 20.28 -8.74 -22.78
CA SER A 130 20.83 -7.78 -23.74
C SER A 130 21.34 -6.54 -22.99
N HIS A 131 22.57 -6.11 -23.30
CA HIS A 131 23.29 -4.97 -22.69
C HIS A 131 22.48 -3.67 -22.57
N GLY A 132 21.36 -3.53 -23.29
CA GLY A 132 20.46 -2.39 -23.18
C GLY A 132 19.45 -2.46 -22.03
N HIS A 133 19.25 -3.59 -21.36
CA HIS A 133 18.24 -3.74 -20.30
C HIS A 133 18.75 -4.43 -19.03
N ALA A 134 20.00 -4.91 -19.04
CA ALA A 134 20.69 -5.39 -17.87
C ALA A 134 20.90 -4.26 -16.84
N PRO A 135 21.07 -4.58 -15.55
CA PRO A 135 21.53 -3.63 -14.52
C PRO A 135 22.84 -2.92 -14.89
N ASP A 136 23.67 -3.53 -15.75
CA ASP A 136 24.89 -2.91 -16.29
C ASP A 136 24.64 -1.82 -17.33
N ALA A 137 23.42 -1.78 -17.84
CA ALA A 137 23.02 -0.86 -18.87
C ALA A 137 22.66 0.53 -18.30
N PRO A 138 23.00 1.62 -19.01
CA PRO A 138 22.51 2.96 -18.66
C PRO A 138 20.99 3.07 -18.73
N TRP A 139 20.34 2.32 -19.63
CA TRP A 139 18.90 2.31 -19.82
C TRP A 139 18.12 1.83 -18.59
N PHE A 140 18.64 0.85 -17.85
CA PHE A 140 18.02 0.34 -16.63
C PHE A 140 17.87 1.45 -15.60
N TRP A 141 18.94 2.20 -15.37
CA TRP A 141 18.98 3.33 -14.43
C TRP A 141 18.19 4.54 -14.96
N LEU A 142 18.18 4.78 -16.27
CA LEU A 142 17.35 5.81 -16.88
C LEU A 142 15.86 5.57 -16.67
N TYR A 143 15.38 4.31 -16.65
CA TYR A 143 13.99 4.01 -16.31
C TYR A 143 13.65 4.40 -14.87
N TYR A 144 14.55 4.16 -13.92
CA TYR A 144 14.38 4.60 -12.54
C TYR A 144 14.36 6.12 -12.42
N VAL A 145 15.25 6.82 -13.13
CA VAL A 145 15.29 8.29 -13.14
C VAL A 145 14.00 8.87 -13.71
N LEU A 146 13.61 8.42 -14.91
CA LEU A 146 12.46 8.95 -15.61
C LEU A 146 11.14 8.57 -14.92
N GLY A 147 11.03 7.33 -14.44
CA GLY A 147 9.87 6.86 -13.67
C GLY A 147 9.70 7.62 -12.35
N SER A 148 10.80 7.87 -11.64
CA SER A 148 10.78 8.63 -10.39
C SER A 148 10.38 10.10 -10.61
N LEU A 149 10.85 10.75 -11.68
CA LEU A 149 10.38 12.09 -12.07
C LEU A 149 8.87 12.09 -12.31
N VAL A 150 8.33 11.09 -13.00
CA VAL A 150 6.89 10.96 -13.21
C VAL A 150 6.16 10.83 -11.86
N ILE A 151 6.64 10.01 -10.93
CA ILE A 151 5.98 9.85 -9.62
C ILE A 151 6.05 11.16 -8.80
N LEU A 152 7.19 11.86 -8.81
CA LEU A 152 7.33 13.16 -8.15
C LEU A 152 6.34 14.19 -8.69
N THR A 153 6.12 14.22 -10.02
CA THR A 153 5.09 15.08 -10.61
C THR A 153 3.68 14.67 -10.17
N GLY A 154 3.42 13.37 -9.99
CA GLY A 154 2.18 12.84 -9.43
C GLY A 154 1.91 13.36 -8.02
N PHE A 155 2.91 13.29 -7.12
CA PHE A 155 2.78 13.84 -5.76
C PHE A 155 2.54 15.35 -5.75
N ARG A 156 3.22 16.12 -6.64
CA ARG A 156 3.01 17.57 -6.75
C ARG A 156 1.58 17.91 -7.18
N LEU A 157 1.04 17.18 -8.15
CA LEU A 157 -0.34 17.36 -8.62
C LEU A 157 -1.35 17.05 -7.50
N ALA A 158 -1.22 15.89 -6.85
CA ALA A 158 -2.11 15.50 -5.76
C ALA A 158 -2.03 16.48 -4.57
N LYS A 159 -0.83 16.96 -4.21
CA LYS A 159 -0.64 17.99 -3.17
C LYS A 159 -1.27 19.34 -3.55
N ARG A 160 -1.24 19.71 -4.84
CA ARG A 160 -1.90 20.93 -5.32
C ARG A 160 -3.42 20.81 -5.18
N ARG A 161 -3.99 19.67 -5.59
CA ARG A 161 -5.43 19.39 -5.46
C ARG A 161 -5.87 19.38 -4.01
N TYR A 162 -5.15 18.67 -3.13
CA TYR A 162 -5.42 18.66 -1.70
C TYR A 162 -5.44 20.06 -1.09
N ARG A 163 -4.45 20.90 -1.39
CA ARG A 163 -4.41 22.28 -0.88
C ARG A 163 -5.60 23.11 -1.37
N LEU A 164 -5.96 22.98 -2.64
CA LEU A 164 -7.10 23.70 -3.20
C LEU A 164 -8.42 23.26 -2.55
N HIS A 165 -8.59 21.95 -2.35
CA HIS A 165 -9.76 21.40 -1.66
C HIS A 165 -9.84 21.88 -0.20
N MET A 166 -8.73 21.90 0.53
CA MET A 166 -8.69 22.41 1.90
C MET A 166 -9.01 23.90 2.01
N VAL A 167 -8.60 24.71 1.02
CA VAL A 167 -8.98 26.13 0.97
C VAL A 167 -10.48 26.28 0.73
N ASN A 168 -11.05 25.51 -0.20
CA ASN A 168 -12.50 25.51 -0.47
C ASN A 168 -13.31 25.04 0.74
N LEU A 169 -12.86 23.97 1.41
CA LEU A 169 -13.49 23.45 2.62
C LEU A 169 -13.51 24.51 3.73
N LYS A 170 -12.38 25.20 3.95
CA LYS A 170 -12.29 26.28 4.94
C LYS A 170 -13.23 27.44 4.61
N HIS A 171 -13.34 27.81 3.33
CA HIS A 171 -14.26 28.85 2.89
C HIS A 171 -15.73 28.47 3.16
N VAL A 172 -16.09 27.21 2.88
CA VAL A 172 -17.44 26.70 3.17
C VAL A 172 -17.69 26.62 4.68
N GLU A 173 -16.72 26.17 5.48
CA GLU A 173 -16.81 26.16 6.94
C GLU A 173 -17.04 27.57 7.52
N GLU A 174 -16.32 28.58 7.02
CA GLU A 174 -16.50 29.98 7.39
C GLU A 174 -17.90 30.48 7.04
N SER A 175 -18.45 30.10 5.88
CA SER A 175 -19.82 30.44 5.46
C SER A 175 -20.91 29.73 6.27
N LEU A 176 -20.64 28.51 6.77
CA LEU A 176 -21.57 27.72 7.57
C LEU A 176 -21.69 28.24 9.01
N ARG A 177 -20.63 28.78 9.59
CA ARG A 177 -20.60 29.26 10.98
C ARG A 177 -21.75 30.22 11.37
N PRO A 178 -22.09 31.25 10.57
CA PRO A 178 -23.25 32.10 10.87
C PRO A 178 -24.59 31.38 10.66
N ILE A 179 -24.68 30.49 9.66
CA ILE A 179 -25.89 29.73 9.34
C ILE A 179 -26.22 28.73 10.45
N VAL A 180 -25.23 28.08 11.05
CA VAL A 180 -25.42 27.17 12.20
C VAL A 180 -26.04 27.91 13.39
N ARG A 181 -25.65 29.16 13.64
CA ARG A 181 -26.27 29.99 14.69
C ARG A 181 -27.72 30.36 14.35
N GLN A 182 -28.01 30.61 13.07
CA GLN A 182 -29.38 30.86 12.61
C GLN A 182 -30.25 29.60 12.71
N LEU A 183 -29.73 28.43 12.34
CA LEU A 183 -30.40 27.13 12.50
C LEU A 183 -30.70 26.80 13.96
N ALA A 184 -29.76 27.12 14.87
CA ALA A 184 -29.96 26.90 16.30
C ALA A 184 -31.11 27.75 16.87
N ASN A 185 -31.35 28.94 16.28
CA ASN A 185 -32.42 29.84 16.68
C ASN A 185 -33.75 29.57 15.96
N ASP A 186 -33.70 29.07 14.71
CA ASP A 186 -34.88 28.69 13.92
C ASP A 186 -34.60 27.42 13.08
N PRO A 187 -34.88 26.23 13.63
CA PRO A 187 -34.64 24.97 12.91
C PRO A 187 -35.62 24.74 11.76
N ARG A 188 -36.77 25.43 11.71
CA ARG A 188 -37.77 25.28 10.63
C ARG A 188 -37.45 26.18 9.43
N GLY A 189 -36.61 27.19 9.61
CA GLY A 189 -36.21 28.13 8.56
C GLY A 189 -35.54 27.48 7.33
N VAL A 190 -34.96 26.29 7.46
CA VAL A 190 -34.39 25.51 6.34
C VAL A 190 -35.49 24.89 5.47
N ILE A 191 -36.53 24.33 6.10
CA ILE A 191 -37.65 23.66 5.41
C ILE A 191 -38.53 24.69 4.70
N GLU A 192 -38.66 25.87 5.31
CA GLU A 192 -39.45 26.98 4.76
C GLU A 192 -38.67 27.86 3.77
N GLY A 193 -37.39 27.54 3.50
CA GLY A 193 -36.56 28.24 2.52
C GLY A 193 -36.04 29.62 2.95
N ARG A 194 -36.22 30.01 4.22
CA ARG A 194 -35.71 31.27 4.79
C ARG A 194 -34.19 31.23 5.01
N ILE A 195 -33.65 30.04 5.27
CA ILE A 195 -32.23 29.79 5.45
C ILE A 195 -31.76 28.93 4.27
N GLN A 196 -30.97 29.53 3.36
CA GLN A 196 -30.33 28.79 2.27
C GLN A 196 -29.02 28.17 2.76
N MET A 197 -28.90 26.86 2.63
CA MET A 197 -27.63 26.17 2.89
C MET A 197 -26.65 26.47 1.76
N PRO A 198 -25.35 26.68 2.06
CA PRO A 198 -24.36 26.84 1.02
C PRO A 198 -24.29 25.54 0.19
N PRO A 199 -23.96 25.65 -1.11
CA PRO A 199 -23.85 24.47 -1.95
C PRO A 199 -22.80 23.51 -1.36
N PRO A 200 -23.04 22.18 -1.41
CA PRO A 200 -22.07 21.21 -0.94
C PRO A 200 -20.75 21.36 -1.71
N VAL A 201 -19.63 21.07 -1.05
CA VAL A 201 -18.33 21.05 -1.74
C VAL A 201 -18.40 19.95 -2.80
N GLU A 202 -18.28 20.35 -4.06
CA GLU A 202 -18.25 19.44 -5.19
C GLU A 202 -17.10 18.43 -5.01
N SER A 203 -17.35 17.15 -5.31
CA SER A 203 -16.28 16.15 -5.30
C SER A 203 -15.16 16.58 -6.25
N SER A 204 -13.92 16.63 -5.76
CA SER A 204 -12.75 16.89 -6.60
C SER A 204 -12.40 15.64 -7.41
N ALA A 205 -13.29 15.29 -8.36
CA ALA A 205 -13.08 14.16 -9.24
C ALA A 205 -11.73 14.30 -9.94
N PRO A 206 -10.93 13.21 -10.04
CA PRO A 206 -9.61 13.29 -10.63
C PRO A 206 -9.71 13.76 -12.08
N THR A 207 -8.91 14.78 -12.41
CA THR A 207 -8.91 15.35 -13.76
C THR A 207 -8.42 14.31 -14.78
N SER A 208 -8.78 14.49 -16.07
CA SER A 208 -8.29 13.61 -17.14
C SER A 208 -6.74 13.53 -17.18
N ARG A 209 -6.06 14.63 -16.83
CA ARG A 209 -4.60 14.69 -16.70
C ARG A 209 -4.08 13.85 -15.54
N GLU A 210 -4.75 13.87 -14.39
CA GLU A 210 -4.40 13.04 -13.23
C GLU A 210 -4.62 11.56 -13.51
N LYS A 211 -5.73 11.19 -14.16
CA LYS A 211 -6.01 9.80 -14.61
C LYS A 211 -4.95 9.29 -15.58
N ARG A 212 -4.53 10.13 -16.54
CA ARG A 212 -3.42 9.80 -17.46
C ARG A 212 -2.12 9.61 -16.69
N ARG A 213 -1.81 10.49 -15.72
CA ARG A 213 -0.58 10.39 -14.91
C ARG A 213 -0.57 9.15 -14.02
N SER A 214 -1.69 8.80 -13.39
CA SER A 214 -1.78 7.56 -12.61
C SER A 214 -1.54 6.33 -13.48
N ALA A 215 -2.05 6.32 -14.72
CA ALA A 215 -1.78 5.24 -15.65
C ALA A 215 -0.29 5.16 -16.00
N VAL A 216 0.36 6.30 -16.32
CA VAL A 216 1.79 6.32 -16.66
C VAL A 216 2.66 5.87 -15.48
N ILE A 217 2.31 6.23 -14.23
CA ILE A 217 3.00 5.73 -13.03
C ILE A 217 2.94 4.21 -12.97
N LEU A 218 1.74 3.62 -13.14
CA LEU A 218 1.56 2.17 -13.12
C LEU A 218 2.33 1.47 -14.26
N PHE A 219 2.45 2.12 -15.42
CA PHE A 219 3.27 1.60 -16.52
C PHE A 219 4.75 1.49 -16.13
N PHE A 220 5.33 2.53 -15.54
CA PHE A 220 6.73 2.48 -15.07
C PHE A 220 6.93 1.47 -13.94
N CYS A 221 5.98 1.37 -13.00
CA CYS A 221 6.02 0.34 -11.95
C CYS A 221 6.04 -1.07 -12.55
N ALA A 222 5.15 -1.35 -13.51
CA ALA A 222 5.09 -2.64 -14.18
C ALA A 222 6.35 -2.93 -15.01
N LEU A 223 6.84 -1.95 -15.76
CA LEU A 223 8.04 -2.08 -16.58
C LEU A 223 9.27 -2.40 -15.72
N ILE A 224 9.49 -1.66 -14.64
CA ILE A 224 10.59 -1.91 -13.71
C ILE A 224 10.44 -3.29 -13.07
N SER A 225 9.25 -3.67 -12.61
CA SER A 225 9.01 -5.02 -12.06
C SER A 225 9.34 -6.14 -13.04
N VAL A 226 8.95 -6.00 -14.31
CA VAL A 226 9.26 -6.99 -15.36
C VAL A 226 10.76 -7.07 -15.61
N ILE A 227 11.44 -5.92 -15.77
CA ILE A 227 12.89 -5.90 -16.01
C ILE A 227 13.63 -6.51 -14.82
N THR A 228 13.31 -6.10 -13.60
CA THR A 228 13.95 -6.65 -12.40
C THR A 228 13.70 -8.15 -12.27
N MET A 229 12.48 -8.62 -12.56
CA MET A 229 12.18 -10.06 -12.53
C MET A 229 13.02 -10.81 -13.56
N MET A 230 13.20 -10.26 -14.77
CA MET A 230 14.08 -10.83 -15.80
C MET A 230 15.55 -10.90 -15.34
N SER A 231 16.06 -9.86 -14.67
CA SER A 231 17.40 -9.89 -14.09
C SER A 231 17.54 -10.97 -12.98
N PHE A 232 16.48 -11.20 -12.20
CA PHE A 232 16.48 -12.25 -11.17
C PHE A 232 16.37 -13.68 -11.73
N PHE A 233 15.89 -13.89 -12.96
CA PHE A 233 15.80 -15.24 -13.53
C PHE A 233 17.18 -15.91 -13.62
N ASP A 234 18.21 -15.13 -13.91
CA ASP A 234 19.59 -15.60 -13.97
C ASP A 234 20.12 -15.99 -12.58
N LEU A 235 19.80 -15.18 -11.57
CA LEU A 235 20.07 -15.46 -10.16
C LEU A 235 19.43 -16.79 -9.71
N PHE A 236 18.17 -17.05 -10.09
CA PHE A 236 17.51 -18.31 -9.75
C PHE A 236 18.15 -19.52 -10.44
N TYR A 237 18.58 -19.36 -11.69
CA TYR A 237 19.24 -20.42 -12.44
C TYR A 237 20.62 -20.75 -11.86
N THR A 238 21.41 -19.75 -11.51
CA THR A 238 22.70 -19.92 -10.83
C THR A 238 22.55 -20.57 -9.45
N MET A 239 21.51 -20.21 -8.67
CA MET A 239 21.19 -20.93 -7.42
C MET A 239 20.87 -22.41 -7.65
N GLU A 240 20.08 -22.74 -8.68
CA GLU A 240 19.72 -24.13 -9.00
C GLU A 240 20.91 -24.95 -9.51
N SER A 241 21.85 -24.30 -10.20
CA SER A 241 23.08 -24.93 -10.71
C SER A 241 24.07 -25.36 -9.63
N GLY A 242 23.87 -24.95 -8.36
CA GLY A 242 24.71 -25.32 -7.23
C GLY A 242 26.06 -24.59 -7.19
N GLN A 243 26.26 -23.55 -8.00
CA GLN A 243 27.43 -22.68 -7.90
C GLN A 243 27.35 -21.83 -6.62
N VAL A 244 28.50 -21.66 -5.95
CA VAL A 244 28.59 -20.82 -4.75
C VAL A 244 28.52 -19.36 -5.18
N MET A 245 27.41 -18.69 -4.89
CA MET A 245 27.28 -17.25 -5.13
C MET A 245 28.28 -16.47 -4.29
N SER A 246 28.90 -15.46 -4.90
CA SER A 246 29.74 -14.52 -4.17
C SER A 246 28.90 -13.70 -3.18
N GLN A 247 29.55 -13.16 -2.16
CA GLN A 247 28.88 -12.29 -1.20
C GLN A 247 28.43 -10.96 -1.83
N GLU A 248 29.11 -10.52 -2.90
CA GLU A 248 28.83 -9.30 -3.65
C GLU A 248 27.55 -9.43 -4.49
N HIS A 249 27.39 -10.54 -5.23
CA HIS A 249 26.15 -10.85 -5.96
C HIS A 249 24.91 -10.84 -5.05
N ASN A 250 25.03 -11.39 -3.83
CA ASN A 250 23.91 -11.36 -2.88
C ASN A 250 23.56 -9.94 -2.41
N ALA A 251 24.56 -9.07 -2.23
CA ALA A 251 24.34 -7.69 -1.82
C ALA A 251 23.67 -6.87 -2.93
N GLU A 252 24.08 -7.05 -4.17
CA GLU A 252 23.49 -6.42 -5.35
C GLU A 252 22.03 -6.87 -5.56
N ALA A 253 21.75 -8.16 -5.40
CA ALA A 253 20.40 -8.72 -5.50
C ALA A 253 19.47 -8.11 -4.44
N VAL A 254 19.96 -7.94 -3.21
CA VAL A 254 19.23 -7.29 -2.12
C VAL A 254 18.99 -5.81 -2.45
N LEU A 255 19.98 -5.11 -2.99
CA LEU A 255 19.85 -3.70 -3.38
C LEU A 255 18.80 -3.53 -4.49
N LEU A 256 18.91 -4.30 -5.58
CA LEU A 256 17.99 -4.25 -6.72
C LEU A 256 16.55 -4.59 -6.32
N SER A 257 16.37 -5.62 -5.48
CA SER A 257 15.04 -5.99 -4.97
C SER A 257 14.46 -4.92 -4.04
N ALA A 258 15.27 -4.34 -3.15
CA ALA A 258 14.86 -3.25 -2.27
C ALA A 258 14.46 -1.99 -3.05
N MET A 259 15.22 -1.63 -4.09
CA MET A 259 14.90 -0.49 -4.96
C MET A 259 13.62 -0.74 -5.77
N ALA A 260 13.47 -1.92 -6.36
CA ALA A 260 12.27 -2.29 -7.11
C ALA A 260 11.00 -2.27 -6.25
N LEU A 261 11.09 -2.82 -5.03
CA LEU A 261 10.01 -2.83 -4.06
C LEU A 261 9.70 -1.40 -3.58
N GLY A 262 10.72 -0.62 -3.22
CA GLY A 262 10.57 0.77 -2.79
C GLY A 262 9.91 1.64 -3.87
N PHE A 263 10.30 1.45 -5.14
CA PHE A 263 9.72 2.12 -6.28
C PHE A 263 8.24 1.77 -6.45
N ASN A 264 7.89 0.49 -6.37
CA ASN A 264 6.50 0.02 -6.49
C ASN A 264 5.60 0.51 -5.35
N ILE A 265 6.06 0.42 -4.09
CA ILE A 265 5.30 0.94 -2.94
C ILE A 265 5.04 2.44 -3.11
N SER A 266 6.05 3.18 -3.55
CA SER A 266 5.94 4.63 -3.69
C SER A 266 5.04 5.01 -4.87
N GLY A 267 5.13 4.29 -5.99
CA GLY A 267 4.23 4.45 -7.13
C GLY A 267 2.77 4.15 -6.80
N HIS A 268 2.49 3.03 -6.11
CA HIS A 268 1.14 2.71 -5.64
C HIS A 268 0.61 3.72 -4.64
N THR A 269 1.46 4.25 -3.75
CA THR A 269 1.09 5.31 -2.82
C THR A 269 0.74 6.61 -3.55
N ALA A 270 1.51 6.96 -4.59
CA ALA A 270 1.23 8.13 -5.43
C ALA A 270 -0.09 8.00 -6.19
N VAL A 271 -0.37 6.82 -6.77
CA VAL A 271 -1.63 6.53 -7.47
C VAL A 271 -2.80 6.62 -6.51
N ARG A 272 -2.70 6.01 -5.32
CA ARG A 272 -3.73 6.13 -4.27
C ARG A 272 -3.95 7.57 -3.85
N PHE A 273 -2.90 8.37 -3.76
CA PHE A 273 -3.02 9.79 -3.40
C PHE A 273 -3.68 10.64 -4.51
N LEU A 274 -3.44 10.29 -5.78
CA LEU A 274 -4.08 10.91 -6.94
C LEU A 274 -5.55 10.48 -7.11
N SER A 275 -5.90 9.27 -6.69
CA SER A 275 -7.27 8.74 -6.79
C SER A 275 -8.08 8.92 -5.51
N ALA A 276 -7.49 9.48 -4.45
CA ALA A 276 -8.17 9.67 -3.17
C ALA A 276 -9.27 10.72 -3.27
N ASN A 277 -10.35 10.46 -2.53
CA ASN A 277 -11.40 11.44 -2.23
C ASN A 277 -11.06 12.13 -0.91
N TYR A 278 -11.37 13.41 -0.80
CA TYR A 278 -11.06 14.21 0.37
C TYR A 278 -12.26 14.38 1.29
N PRO A 279 -12.04 14.65 2.59
CA PRO A 279 -13.14 14.90 3.53
C PRO A 279 -14.01 16.07 3.06
N GLY A 280 -15.32 15.94 3.27
CA GLY A 280 -16.32 16.94 2.86
C GLY A 280 -16.80 16.83 1.41
N GLU A 281 -16.26 15.90 0.62
CA GLU A 281 -16.78 15.61 -0.71
C GLU A 281 -18.05 14.76 -0.61
N SER A 282 -19.15 15.28 -1.16
CA SER A 282 -20.34 14.45 -1.37
C SER A 282 -20.13 13.58 -2.60
N ILE A 283 -20.46 12.29 -2.50
CA ILE A 283 -20.57 11.44 -3.68
C ILE A 283 -21.72 12.02 -4.49
N ALA A 284 -21.46 12.39 -5.75
CA ALA A 284 -22.43 12.95 -6.70
C ALA A 284 -23.59 12.00 -7.08
N ASN A 285 -23.98 11.10 -6.18
CA ASN A 285 -25.13 10.21 -6.32
C ASN A 285 -26.32 10.63 -5.45
N TYR A 286 -26.22 11.72 -4.68
CA TYR A 286 -27.43 12.45 -4.29
C TYR A 286 -27.80 13.36 -5.46
N VAL A 287 -28.56 12.79 -6.39
CA VAL A 287 -29.46 13.56 -7.25
C VAL A 287 -30.40 14.28 -6.29
N VAL A 288 -30.02 15.49 -5.87
CA VAL A 288 -31.00 16.49 -5.51
C VAL A 288 -31.63 16.84 -6.84
N ASP A 289 -32.78 16.23 -7.10
CA ASP A 289 -33.62 16.56 -8.23
C ASP A 289 -33.96 18.04 -8.09
N ASP A 290 -33.28 18.88 -8.86
CA ASP A 290 -33.57 20.29 -8.97
C ASP A 290 -34.91 20.39 -9.74
N PRO A 291 -36.01 20.86 -9.13
CA PRO A 291 -37.31 20.86 -9.77
C PRO A 291 -37.44 21.90 -10.90
N SER A 292 -36.34 22.52 -11.35
CA SER A 292 -36.38 23.66 -12.27
C SER A 292 -35.91 23.41 -13.71
N HIS A 293 -35.52 22.19 -14.09
CA HIS A 293 -35.09 21.91 -15.48
C HIS A 293 -35.74 20.68 -16.12
N VAL A 294 -37.06 20.73 -16.32
CA VAL A 294 -37.74 19.90 -17.33
C VAL A 294 -38.36 20.81 -18.38
N GLN A 295 -37.54 21.26 -19.33
CA GLN A 295 -38.01 21.66 -20.65
C GLN A 295 -36.92 21.38 -21.68
N SER A 296 -37.35 20.75 -22.78
CA SER A 296 -36.62 20.51 -24.04
C SER A 296 -35.95 19.13 -24.20
N SER A 297 -36.77 18.09 -24.41
CA SER A 297 -36.49 17.11 -25.48
C SER A 297 -37.80 16.44 -25.89
N ALA A 298 -38.47 17.07 -26.84
CA ALA A 298 -39.55 16.45 -27.59
C ALA A 298 -38.92 15.63 -28.73
N ASN A 299 -39.11 14.31 -28.69
CA ASN A 299 -39.09 13.46 -29.88
C ASN A 299 -40.03 12.27 -29.68
N ASN A 300 -41.24 12.43 -30.21
CA ASN A 300 -42.12 11.45 -30.85
C ASN A 300 -42.26 10.03 -30.26
N THR A 301 -43.38 9.78 -29.58
CA THR A 301 -44.40 8.78 -29.97
C THR A 301 -45.67 9.00 -29.14
N PRO A 302 -46.89 8.78 -29.69
CA PRO A 302 -48.14 9.13 -29.02
C PRO A 302 -48.57 7.99 -28.09
N SER A 303 -48.28 8.11 -26.80
CA SER A 303 -48.86 7.24 -25.78
C SER A 303 -49.94 8.00 -25.03
N LYS A 304 -51.18 7.55 -25.27
CA LYS A 304 -52.43 7.74 -24.52
C LYS A 304 -52.27 8.53 -23.20
N ALA A 305 -53.00 9.63 -23.07
CA ALA A 305 -53.07 10.41 -21.83
C ALA A 305 -53.40 9.49 -20.64
N THR A 306 -52.45 9.34 -19.74
CA THR A 306 -52.56 8.55 -18.51
C THR A 306 -53.67 9.14 -17.65
N SER A 307 -54.64 8.31 -17.26
CA SER A 307 -55.79 8.78 -16.47
C SER A 307 -55.33 9.13 -15.05
N ALA A 308 -55.87 10.18 -14.44
CA ALA A 308 -55.55 10.59 -13.07
C ALA A 308 -55.73 9.45 -12.03
N ARG A 309 -56.55 8.45 -12.35
CA ARG A 309 -56.75 7.26 -11.53
C ARG A 309 -55.55 6.29 -11.55
N GLU A 310 -54.86 6.19 -12.69
CA GLU A 310 -53.65 5.37 -12.87
C GLU A 310 -52.46 6.00 -12.15
N VAL A 311 -52.36 7.33 -12.17
CA VAL A 311 -51.36 8.08 -11.39
C VAL A 311 -51.57 7.91 -9.87
N LEU A 312 -52.82 7.92 -9.40
CA LEU A 312 -53.13 7.72 -7.98
C LEU A 312 -52.88 6.28 -7.52
N GLU A 313 -53.06 5.29 -8.39
CA GLU A 313 -52.77 3.89 -8.10
C GLU A 313 -51.25 3.66 -8.02
N GLU A 314 -50.47 4.26 -8.91
CA GLU A 314 -49.02 4.18 -8.89
C GLU A 314 -48.43 4.91 -7.66
N LEU A 315 -48.96 6.09 -7.32
CA LEU A 315 -48.58 6.81 -6.10
C LEU A 315 -48.90 6.00 -4.84
N ALA A 316 -50.04 5.32 -4.80
CA ALA A 316 -50.40 4.45 -3.68
C ALA A 316 -49.47 3.24 -3.56
N ASN A 317 -48.98 2.70 -4.68
CA ASN A 317 -47.99 1.62 -4.70
C ASN A 317 -46.61 2.10 -4.24
N GLU A 318 -46.18 3.28 -4.67
CA GLU A 318 -44.91 3.88 -4.25
C GLU A 318 -44.90 4.23 -2.76
N MET A 319 -46.03 4.72 -2.22
CA MET A 319 -46.20 4.95 -0.78
C MET A 319 -46.15 3.65 0.04
N ARG A 320 -46.67 2.54 -0.50
CA ARG A 320 -46.56 1.23 0.17
C ARG A 320 -45.13 0.70 0.14
N ALA A 321 -44.44 0.84 -0.99
CA ALA A 321 -43.05 0.42 -1.14
C ALA A 321 -42.13 1.18 -0.17
N THR A 322 -42.24 2.50 -0.12
CA THR A 322 -41.48 3.35 0.83
C THR A 322 -41.81 3.06 2.29
N ARG A 323 -43.06 2.70 2.62
CA ARG A 323 -43.43 2.30 3.98
C ARG A 323 -42.77 0.97 4.39
N VAL A 324 -42.70 0.00 3.48
CA VAL A 324 -42.01 -1.28 3.74
C VAL A 324 -40.51 -1.06 3.93
N GLU A 325 -39.90 -0.22 3.08
CA GLU A 325 -38.48 0.13 3.20
C GLU A 325 -38.17 0.85 4.53
N SER A 326 -39.04 1.77 4.96
CA SER A 326 -38.89 2.47 6.25
C SER A 326 -38.97 1.52 7.44
N GLU A 327 -39.88 0.54 7.43
CA GLU A 327 -39.95 -0.48 8.49
C GLU A 327 -38.74 -1.42 8.47
N MET A 328 -38.25 -1.80 7.28
CA MET A 328 -37.00 -2.59 7.16
C MET A 328 -35.80 -1.85 7.75
N LEU A 329 -35.67 -0.55 7.47
CA LEU A 329 -34.61 0.28 8.02
C LEU A 329 -34.72 0.40 9.55
N ARG A 330 -35.93 0.48 10.11
CA ARG A 330 -36.14 0.47 11.56
C ARG A 330 -35.68 -0.84 12.21
N VAL A 331 -35.93 -1.98 11.57
CA VAL A 331 -35.47 -3.29 12.05
C VAL A 331 -33.94 -3.36 12.04
N GLN A 332 -33.29 -2.94 10.95
CA GLN A 332 -31.82 -2.88 10.86
C GLN A 332 -31.20 -1.95 11.91
N LEU A 333 -31.81 -0.80 12.15
CA LEU A 333 -31.34 0.14 13.18
C LEU A 333 -31.46 -0.48 14.59
N ASN A 334 -32.52 -1.23 14.86
CA ASN A 334 -32.67 -1.92 16.14
C ASN A 334 -31.63 -3.05 16.31
N GLU A 335 -31.34 -3.81 15.25
CA GLU A 335 -30.31 -4.86 15.28
C GLU A 335 -28.91 -4.30 15.54
N THR A 336 -28.55 -3.22 14.83
CA THR A 336 -27.26 -2.53 15.06
C THR A 336 -27.15 -1.96 16.46
N ARG A 337 -28.25 -1.43 17.03
CA ARG A 337 -28.28 -0.98 18.43
C ARG A 337 -27.99 -2.12 19.40
N ILE A 338 -28.57 -3.30 19.19
CA ILE A 338 -28.32 -4.48 20.03
C ILE A 338 -26.84 -4.90 19.93
N GLN A 339 -26.27 -4.91 18.73
CA GLN A 339 -24.85 -5.23 18.54
C GLN A 339 -23.93 -4.24 19.25
N VAL A 340 -24.23 -2.93 19.20
CA VAL A 340 -23.47 -1.91 19.92
C VAL A 340 -23.56 -2.13 21.43
N THR A 341 -24.75 -2.39 21.98
CA THR A 341 -24.88 -2.67 23.43
C THR A 341 -24.15 -3.94 23.85
N SER A 342 -24.08 -4.96 23.00
CA SER A 342 -23.29 -6.17 23.26
C SER A 342 -21.79 -5.85 23.30
N LEU A 343 -21.30 -5.07 22.34
CA LEU A 343 -19.89 -4.65 22.28
C LEU A 343 -19.51 -3.76 23.47
N GLU A 344 -20.42 -2.88 23.91
CA GLU A 344 -20.22 -2.07 25.13
C GLU A 344 -20.08 -2.96 26.37
N SER A 345 -20.93 -3.99 26.52
CA SER A 345 -20.82 -4.94 27.64
C SER A 345 -19.53 -5.79 27.59
N GLU A 346 -19.07 -6.13 26.39
CA GLU A 346 -17.82 -6.87 26.22
C GLU A 346 -16.60 -5.99 26.54
N LEU A 347 -16.67 -4.70 26.19
CA LEU A 347 -15.66 -3.71 26.53
C LEU A 347 -15.57 -3.53 28.05
N GLU A 348 -16.72 -3.42 28.75
CA GLU A 348 -16.78 -3.32 30.21
C GLU A 348 -16.18 -4.57 30.89
N ARG A 349 -16.48 -5.77 30.35
CA ARG A 349 -15.86 -7.01 30.83
C ARG A 349 -14.35 -7.01 30.59
N LYS A 350 -13.88 -6.53 29.43
CA LYS A 350 -12.44 -6.47 29.12
C LYS A 350 -11.70 -5.45 29.98
N THR A 351 -12.33 -4.33 30.34
CA THR A 351 -11.74 -3.36 31.27
C THR A 351 -11.60 -3.93 32.69
N THR A 352 -12.60 -4.65 33.20
CA THR A 352 -12.50 -5.31 34.51
C THR A 352 -11.43 -6.42 34.53
N GLU A 353 -11.27 -7.17 33.43
CA GLU A 353 -10.17 -8.13 33.26
C GLU A 353 -8.79 -7.43 33.29
N LEU A 354 -8.65 -6.26 32.66
CA LEU A 354 -7.40 -5.49 32.68
C LEU A 354 -7.09 -4.89 34.06
N GLU A 355 -8.09 -4.38 34.78
CA GLU A 355 -7.91 -3.89 36.14
C GLU A 355 -7.47 -5.01 37.09
N ALA A 356 -8.03 -6.22 36.95
CA ALA A 356 -7.62 -7.38 37.73
C ALA A 356 -6.16 -7.79 37.43
N ILE A 357 -5.74 -7.71 36.16
CA ILE A 357 -4.34 -7.97 35.77
C ILE A 357 -3.42 -6.90 36.37
N GLN A 358 -3.79 -5.63 36.33
CA GLN A 358 -3.00 -4.55 36.92
C GLN A 358 -2.86 -4.70 38.44
N ALA A 359 -3.94 -5.05 39.14
CA ALA A 359 -3.90 -5.35 40.57
C ALA A 359 -2.95 -6.52 40.88
N LEU A 360 -3.03 -7.61 40.10
CA LEU A 360 -2.14 -8.76 40.24
C LEU A 360 -0.67 -8.38 40.00
N THR A 361 -0.39 -7.55 39.00
CA THR A 361 0.99 -7.10 38.73
C THR A 361 1.53 -6.27 39.89
N HIS A 362 0.70 -5.43 40.51
CA HIS A 362 1.10 -4.62 41.65
C HIS A 362 1.37 -5.48 42.90
N ASP A 363 0.54 -6.50 43.15
CA ASP A 363 0.76 -7.45 44.25
C ASP A 363 2.01 -8.31 44.02
N MET A 364 2.26 -8.74 42.77
CA MET A 364 3.46 -9.51 42.44
C MET A 364 4.73 -8.65 42.59
N GLU A 365 4.69 -7.38 42.20
CA GLU A 365 5.78 -6.42 42.45
C GLU A 365 6.02 -6.21 43.95
N ARG A 366 4.95 -6.17 44.76
CA ARG A 366 5.04 -6.06 46.21
C ARG A 366 5.65 -7.31 46.85
N LEU A 367 5.29 -8.50 46.38
CA LEU A 367 5.89 -9.77 46.82
C LEU A 367 7.38 -9.85 46.47
N ILE A 368 7.77 -9.39 45.28
CA ILE A 368 9.18 -9.32 44.88
C ILE A 368 9.95 -8.37 45.78
N LYS A 369 9.44 -7.16 46.04
CA LYS A 369 10.06 -6.19 46.96
C LYS A 369 10.17 -6.74 48.39
N GLN A 370 9.14 -7.41 48.90
CA GLN A 370 9.19 -8.08 50.21
C GLN A 370 10.20 -9.24 50.26
N SER A 371 10.38 -9.95 49.15
CA SER A 371 11.39 -11.02 49.05
C SER A 371 12.81 -10.48 49.01
N GLU A 372 13.05 -9.34 48.34
CA GLU A 372 14.34 -8.64 48.32
C GLU A 372 14.72 -8.06 49.69
N ASP A 373 13.75 -7.56 50.46
CA ASP A 373 13.96 -7.07 51.83
C ASP A 373 14.21 -8.21 52.84
N SER A 374 13.85 -9.46 52.51
CA SER A 374 14.12 -10.65 53.33
C SER A 374 15.48 -11.28 53.01
N SER A 375 16.55 -10.50 53.21
CA SER A 375 17.96 -10.86 52.98
C SER A 375 18.52 -11.97 53.91
N ASN A 376 17.77 -13.04 54.25
CA ASN A 376 18.33 -14.25 54.87
C ASN A 376 17.38 -15.46 54.94
N LYS A 377 16.69 -15.81 53.86
CA LYS A 377 16.14 -17.18 53.74
C LYS A 377 16.27 -17.70 52.32
N ASN A 378 17.46 -18.21 52.02
CA ASN A 378 17.65 -19.18 50.96
C ASN A 378 16.58 -20.27 51.13
N LEU A 379 15.63 -20.34 50.20
CA LEU A 379 14.71 -21.47 50.06
C LEU A 379 15.55 -22.71 49.77
N SER A 380 15.87 -23.40 50.86
CA SER A 380 16.64 -24.62 50.91
C SER A 380 15.96 -25.70 50.08
N LEU A 381 16.75 -26.35 49.24
CA LEU A 381 16.52 -27.56 48.43
C LEU A 381 15.85 -28.75 49.16
N MET A 382 15.45 -28.59 50.42
CA MET A 382 14.81 -29.59 51.26
C MET A 382 13.28 -29.62 51.10
N ASP A 383 12.65 -28.53 50.62
CA ASP A 383 11.18 -28.48 50.44
C ASP A 383 10.71 -29.01 49.06
N SER A 384 11.67 -29.40 48.20
CA SER A 384 11.40 -29.98 46.88
C SER A 384 11.36 -31.52 46.86
N VAL A 385 11.55 -32.17 48.02
CA VAL A 385 11.67 -33.64 48.12
C VAL A 385 10.42 -34.29 48.73
N LEU A 386 9.45 -33.55 49.27
CA LEU A 386 8.26 -34.14 49.88
C LEU A 386 7.05 -34.33 48.93
N VAL A 387 7.19 -34.06 47.63
CA VAL A 387 6.10 -34.20 46.64
C VAL A 387 6.54 -34.99 45.40
N GLY A 388 7.48 -35.94 45.57
CA GLY A 388 8.11 -36.64 44.45
C GLY A 388 8.31 -38.13 44.65
N ASP A 389 7.22 -38.89 44.81
CA ASP A 389 6.95 -40.20 44.16
C ASP A 389 5.70 -40.83 44.81
N PRO A 390 4.69 -41.33 44.06
CA PRO A 390 4.85 -42.17 42.88
C PRO A 390 3.88 -41.82 41.74
N LEU A 391 4.35 -41.20 40.66
CA LEU A 391 3.57 -41.11 39.41
C LEU A 391 4.39 -41.29 38.14
N PHE A 392 5.64 -41.74 38.25
CA PHE A 392 6.47 -42.13 37.10
C PHE A 392 7.10 -43.49 37.31
N ASN A 393 6.31 -44.54 37.02
CA ASN A 393 6.87 -45.80 36.57
C ASN A 393 6.41 -46.03 35.12
N GLY A 394 7.33 -45.83 34.17
CA GLY A 394 7.16 -46.02 32.73
C GLY A 394 6.47 -44.82 32.05
N ASP A 395 7.06 -44.08 31.12
CA ASP A 395 7.93 -44.48 30.04
C ASP A 395 8.73 -43.26 29.55
N LYS A 396 9.88 -43.51 28.93
CA LYS A 396 10.80 -42.47 28.46
C LYS A 396 10.11 -41.53 27.46
N ILE A 397 10.08 -40.24 27.77
CA ILE A 397 9.92 -39.19 26.76
C ILE A 397 11.09 -38.20 26.89
N ASP A 398 11.89 -38.16 25.84
CA ASP A 398 13.03 -37.27 25.68
C ASP A 398 12.62 -35.79 25.68
N LYS A 399 13.44 -35.01 26.39
CA LYS A 399 13.75 -33.58 26.21
C LYS A 399 12.82 -32.77 25.30
N GLN A 400 11.91 -32.01 25.90
CA GLN A 400 11.54 -30.66 25.45
C GLN A 400 10.76 -29.93 26.57
N VAL A 401 11.46 -29.43 27.59
CA VAL A 401 10.92 -28.33 28.40
C VAL A 401 11.06 -27.07 27.57
N VAL A 402 10.08 -26.83 26.69
CA VAL A 402 9.90 -25.52 26.09
C VAL A 402 9.31 -24.64 27.18
N ASN A 403 10.13 -23.74 27.69
CA ASN A 403 9.75 -22.74 28.67
C ASN A 403 8.91 -21.66 27.95
N ASP A 404 7.69 -22.01 27.53
CA ASP A 404 6.76 -21.06 26.91
C ASP A 404 6.14 -20.21 28.02
N PRO A 405 6.47 -18.90 28.11
CA PRO A 405 5.97 -18.02 29.16
C PRO A 405 4.44 -17.98 29.17
N LYS A 406 3.81 -18.20 28.01
CA LYS A 406 2.35 -18.22 27.86
C LYS A 406 1.71 -19.44 28.49
N ALA A 407 2.37 -20.61 28.42
CA ALA A 407 1.89 -21.83 29.05
C ALA A 407 2.00 -21.75 30.58
N ILE A 408 3.09 -21.17 31.09
CA ILE A 408 3.30 -20.93 32.53
C ILE A 408 2.28 -19.92 33.07
N ALA A 409 2.06 -18.81 32.37
CA ALA A 409 1.05 -17.83 32.76
C ALA A 409 -0.37 -18.44 32.77
N LYS A 410 -0.69 -19.28 31.78
CA LYS A 410 -1.99 -19.97 31.72
C LYS A 410 -2.16 -20.96 32.88
N ALA A 411 -1.14 -21.75 33.19
CA ALA A 411 -1.14 -22.69 34.30
C ALA A 411 -1.28 -21.98 35.66
N ALA A 412 -0.61 -20.84 35.84
CA ALA A 412 -0.71 -20.02 37.05
C ALA A 412 -2.12 -19.42 37.23
N ILE A 413 -2.74 -18.94 36.15
CA ILE A 413 -4.11 -18.42 36.16
C ILE A 413 -5.13 -19.53 36.48
N GLU A 414 -4.92 -20.73 35.96
CA GLU A 414 -5.80 -21.88 36.18
C GLU A 414 -5.70 -22.42 37.62
N ALA A 415 -4.49 -22.49 38.18
CA ALA A 415 -4.27 -22.83 39.58
C ALA A 415 -4.90 -21.81 40.54
N TYR A 416 -4.82 -20.52 40.22
CA TYR A 416 -5.47 -19.46 41.00
C TYR A 416 -7.01 -19.55 40.96
N LYS A 417 -7.59 -19.96 39.83
CA LYS A 417 -9.04 -20.20 39.72
C LYS A 417 -9.48 -21.40 40.56
N ALA A 418 -8.71 -22.49 40.54
CA ALA A 418 -9.00 -23.69 41.33
C ALA A 418 -8.93 -23.41 42.84
N GLY A 419 -7.93 -22.63 43.30
CA GLY A 419 -7.85 -22.22 44.70
C GLY A 419 -9.03 -21.36 45.18
N ARG A 420 -9.68 -20.61 44.28
CA ARG A 420 -10.85 -19.78 44.62
C ARG A 420 -12.17 -20.58 44.67
N THR A 421 -12.25 -21.70 43.96
CA THR A 421 -13.40 -22.61 44.07
C THR A 421 -13.37 -23.41 45.37
N ASP A 422 -12.19 -23.85 45.82
CA ASP A 422 -12.04 -24.62 47.07
C ASP A 422 -12.35 -23.79 48.34
N VAL A 423 -12.00 -22.51 48.35
CA VAL A 423 -12.33 -21.59 49.45
C VAL A 423 -13.86 -21.36 49.53
N ARG A 424 -14.55 -21.33 48.39
CA ARG A 424 -16.01 -21.10 48.36
C ARG A 424 -16.81 -22.34 48.78
N SER A 425 -16.27 -23.55 48.64
CA SER A 425 -16.85 -24.78 49.20
C SER A 425 -16.58 -24.95 50.70
N ALA A 426 -15.48 -24.42 51.22
CA ALA A 426 -15.16 -24.49 52.66
C ALA A 426 -15.97 -23.52 53.52
N GLU A 427 -16.51 -22.44 52.92
CA GLU A 427 -17.30 -21.42 53.61
C GLU A 427 -18.82 -21.72 53.65
N LEU A 428 -19.25 -22.85 53.06
CA LEU A 428 -20.64 -23.33 53.06
C LEU A 428 -20.92 -24.48 54.04
N ASP A 429 -19.92 -24.94 54.79
CA ASP A 429 -20.01 -26.05 55.75
C ASP A 429 -19.71 -25.64 57.22
N PHE A 430 -19.83 -24.35 57.55
CA PHE A 430 -19.82 -23.84 58.93
C PHE A 430 -20.97 -22.89 59.23
#